data_AF-A0A662IW65-F1
#
_entry.id   AF-A0A662IW65-F1
#
_cell.length_a   1.000
_cell.length_b   1.000
_cell.length_c   1.000
_cell.angle_alpha   90.00
_cell.angle_beta   90.00
_cell.angle_gamma   90.00
#
_symmetry.space_group_name_H-M   'P 1'
#
loop_
_entity.id
_entity.type
_entity.pdbx_description
1 polymer ?
#
loop_
_entity_poly.entity_id
_entity_poly.type
_entity_poly.pdbx_seq_one_letter_code
_entity_poly.pdbx_strand_id
1 'polypeptide(L)'
;MKPIPWSRVETWFCKACGECCKDYRVPVGGYEALKLIELFGSSCLELRDGRYYLKKRRDGRCIFQVQVGGNWICGIQDIKPLACRLWPFVVYKRPKLGYSSEAEFEFKGRRYYVYVDPECRGVKLGEPSDHLVEKVIPEFIALSEGYRLRQVHSTSQLVQLRSSAEAFKVQPLSLALLKPDLLSLELLPAALELRARGLSYRLSETM
;
A
#
# COMPACT_ATOMS: atom_id res chain seq x y z
N MET A 1 8.13 14.50 9.97
CA MET A 1 7.89 15.91 9.62
C MET A 1 6.37 16.14 9.47
N LYS A 2 5.86 17.38 9.45
CA LYS A 2 4.43 17.61 9.14
C LYS A 2 4.19 17.48 7.63
N PRO A 3 3.14 16.76 7.17
CA PRO A 3 2.80 16.70 5.76
C PRO A 3 2.55 18.09 5.16
N ILE A 4 2.96 18.27 3.90
CA ILE A 4 2.80 19.52 3.14
C ILE A 4 1.73 19.35 2.06
N PRO A 5 1.04 20.43 1.62
CA PRO A 5 0.11 20.34 0.50
C PRO A 5 0.82 19.93 -0.79
N TRP A 6 0.13 19.18 -1.65
CA TRP A 6 0.67 18.72 -2.92
C TRP A 6 1.16 19.86 -3.83
N SER A 7 0.53 21.04 -3.74
CA SER A 7 0.84 22.21 -4.57
C SER A 7 2.24 22.78 -4.35
N ARG A 8 2.96 22.32 -3.32
CA ARG A 8 4.36 22.72 -3.03
C ARG A 8 5.40 21.69 -3.49
N VAL A 9 4.95 20.64 -4.16
CA VAL A 9 5.80 19.54 -4.64
C VAL A 9 5.96 19.71 -6.15
N GLU A 10 7.19 19.84 -6.62
CA GLU A 10 7.49 19.91 -8.05
C GLU A 10 7.27 18.54 -8.70
N THR A 11 7.84 17.51 -8.10
CA THR A 11 7.75 16.15 -8.61
C THR A 11 7.97 15.13 -7.51
N TRP A 12 7.53 13.90 -7.77
CA TRP A 12 7.81 12.75 -6.94
C TRP A 12 7.98 11.49 -7.78
N PHE A 13 8.95 10.66 -7.39
CA PHE A 13 9.07 9.30 -7.89
C PHE A 13 9.62 8.36 -6.81
N CYS A 14 9.21 7.09 -6.86
CA CYS A 14 9.75 6.09 -5.95
C CYS A 14 11.18 5.70 -6.35
N LYS A 15 12.15 6.03 -5.50
CA LYS A 15 13.57 5.68 -5.68
C LYS A 15 13.90 4.20 -5.37
N ALA A 16 12.92 3.40 -4.96
CA ALA A 16 13.13 2.03 -4.45
C ALA A 16 14.21 1.93 -3.35
N CYS A 17 14.39 2.98 -2.53
CA CYS A 17 15.40 3.02 -1.47
C CYS A 17 15.07 2.10 -0.28
N GLY A 18 13.78 1.76 -0.10
CA GLY A 18 13.32 0.88 0.97
C GLY A 18 13.26 1.51 2.37
N GLU A 19 13.56 2.79 2.51
CA GLU A 19 13.65 3.45 3.83
C GLU A 19 12.28 3.64 4.47
N CYS A 20 11.22 3.84 3.67
CA CYS A 20 9.86 3.91 4.19
C CYS A 20 9.44 2.63 4.95
N CYS A 21 9.99 1.48 4.58
CA CYS A 21 9.73 0.21 5.28
C CYS A 21 10.53 0.09 6.59
N LYS A 22 11.61 0.87 6.73
CA LYS A 22 12.44 0.92 7.93
C LYS A 22 11.91 1.96 8.92
N ASP A 23 11.48 3.12 8.44
CA ASP A 23 11.10 4.25 9.29
C ASP A 23 9.66 4.11 9.80
N TYR A 24 8.72 3.62 8.98
CA TYR A 24 7.30 3.54 9.33
C TYR A 24 6.87 2.13 9.73
N ARG A 25 5.89 2.03 10.63
CA ARG A 25 5.19 0.77 10.89
C ARG A 25 3.99 0.70 9.94
N VAL A 26 4.01 -0.24 9.00
CA VAL A 26 3.00 -0.32 7.94
C VAL A 26 1.72 -0.95 8.49
N PRO A 27 0.61 -0.20 8.60
CA PRO A 27 -0.67 -0.80 8.96
C PRO A 27 -1.21 -1.64 7.79
N VAL A 28 -1.91 -2.72 8.10
CA VAL A 28 -2.48 -3.66 7.14
C VAL A 28 -3.98 -3.76 7.40
N GLY A 29 -4.79 -3.53 6.37
CA GLY A 29 -6.25 -3.68 6.48
C GLY A 29 -6.64 -5.14 6.70
N GLY A 30 -7.81 -5.41 7.31
CA GLY A 30 -8.22 -6.78 7.66
C GLY A 30 -8.19 -7.76 6.47
N TYR A 31 -8.72 -7.36 5.31
CA TYR A 31 -8.68 -8.19 4.10
C TYR A 31 -7.25 -8.43 3.59
N GLU A 32 -6.40 -7.41 3.63
CA GLU A 32 -4.99 -7.53 3.24
C GLU A 32 -4.22 -8.44 4.21
N ALA A 33 -4.55 -8.39 5.50
CA ALA A 33 -3.96 -9.23 6.52
C ALA A 33 -4.31 -10.71 6.29
N LEU A 34 -5.58 -11.03 6.06
CA LEU A 34 -6.02 -12.39 5.73
C LEU A 34 -5.27 -12.95 4.52
N LYS A 35 -5.16 -12.16 3.44
CA LYS A 35 -4.42 -12.55 2.23
C LYS A 35 -2.94 -12.81 2.50
N LEU A 36 -2.30 -11.98 3.32
CA LEU A 36 -0.89 -12.17 3.69
C LEU A 36 -0.69 -13.39 4.59
N ILE A 37 -1.62 -13.65 5.51
CA ILE A 37 -1.59 -14.84 6.38
C ILE A 37 -1.73 -16.11 5.54
N GLU A 38 -2.64 -16.12 4.57
CA GLU A 38 -2.83 -17.26 3.66
C GLU A 38 -1.56 -17.58 2.87
N LEU A 39 -0.85 -16.57 2.38
CA LEU A 39 0.33 -16.74 1.52
C LEU A 39 1.63 -16.98 2.29
N PHE A 40 1.79 -16.38 3.47
CA PHE A 40 3.07 -16.33 4.19
C PHE A 40 3.00 -16.78 5.66
N GLY A 41 1.81 -17.14 6.13
CA GLY A 41 1.55 -17.44 7.54
C GLY A 41 1.42 -16.20 8.42
N SER A 42 0.88 -16.38 9.63
CA SER A 42 0.66 -15.28 10.59
C SER A 42 1.94 -14.61 11.08
N SER A 43 3.09 -15.26 10.93
CA SER A 43 4.39 -14.76 11.35
C SER A 43 4.86 -13.54 10.57
N CYS A 44 4.24 -13.21 9.43
CA CYS A 44 4.55 -12.02 8.64
C CYS A 44 3.90 -10.73 9.17
N LEU A 45 2.98 -10.86 10.13
CA LEU A 45 2.25 -9.75 10.75
C LEU A 45 2.57 -9.61 12.24
N GLU A 46 2.25 -8.43 12.76
CA GLU A 46 2.26 -8.12 14.18
C GLU A 46 0.93 -7.46 14.56
N LEU A 47 0.27 -7.95 15.61
CA LEU A 47 -0.96 -7.36 16.14
C LEU A 47 -0.58 -6.38 17.27
N ARG A 48 -0.97 -5.12 17.14
CA ARG A 48 -0.80 -4.09 18.18
C ARG A 48 -2.03 -3.23 18.24
N ASP A 49 -2.54 -2.96 19.45
CA ASP A 49 -3.68 -2.06 19.67
C ASP A 49 -4.89 -2.42 18.79
N GLY A 50 -5.15 -3.73 18.62
CA GLY A 50 -6.23 -4.26 17.79
C GLY A 50 -6.03 -4.11 16.27
N ARG A 51 -4.85 -3.71 15.80
CA ARG A 51 -4.53 -3.49 14.38
C ARG A 51 -3.37 -4.35 13.91
N TYR A 52 -3.45 -4.82 12.66
CA TYR A 52 -2.37 -5.55 12.02
C TYR A 52 -1.34 -4.62 11.42
N TYR A 53 -0.08 -5.01 11.54
CA TYR A 53 1.05 -4.34 10.94
C TYR A 53 1.97 -5.35 10.26
N LEU A 54 2.67 -4.93 9.20
CA LEU A 54 3.75 -5.74 8.66
C LEU A 54 4.85 -5.90 9.71
N LYS A 55 5.29 -7.15 9.94
CA LYS A 55 6.34 -7.42 10.92
C LYS A 55 7.67 -6.84 10.49
N LYS A 56 8.42 -6.32 11.46
CA LYS A 56 9.81 -5.86 11.28
C LYS A 56 10.81 -6.92 11.74
N ARG A 57 11.94 -6.97 11.05
CA ARG A 57 13.15 -7.71 11.42
C ARG A 57 13.89 -6.96 12.54
N ARG A 58 14.89 -7.61 13.13
CA ARG A 58 15.72 -7.01 14.20
C ARG A 58 16.47 -5.74 13.77
N ASP A 59 16.79 -5.60 12.49
CA ASP A 59 17.45 -4.43 11.90
C ASP A 59 16.46 -3.27 11.58
N GLY A 60 15.19 -3.43 11.97
CA GLY A 60 14.11 -2.45 11.75
C GLY A 60 13.49 -2.50 10.36
N ARG A 61 14.00 -3.34 9.43
CA ARG A 61 13.44 -3.48 8.08
C ARG A 61 12.17 -4.32 8.08
N CYS A 62 11.29 -4.10 7.11
CA CYS A 62 10.14 -4.98 6.91
C CYS A 62 10.59 -6.40 6.54
N ILE A 63 9.90 -7.42 7.04
CA ILE A 63 10.19 -8.83 6.75
C ILE A 63 10.19 -9.17 5.26
N PHE A 64 9.43 -8.41 4.46
CA PHE A 64 9.34 -8.60 3.01
C PHE A 64 10.38 -7.81 2.21
N GLN A 65 11.34 -7.14 2.84
CA GLN A 65 12.44 -6.49 2.10
C GLN A 65 13.53 -7.49 1.76
N VAL A 66 13.92 -7.49 0.48
CA VAL A 66 15.01 -8.29 -0.07
C VAL A 66 16.08 -7.37 -0.66
N GLN A 67 17.34 -7.78 -0.53
CA GLN A 67 18.46 -7.00 -1.05
C GLN A 67 18.77 -7.45 -2.49
N VAL A 68 18.70 -6.53 -3.45
CA VAL A 68 18.97 -6.81 -4.86
C VAL A 68 19.81 -5.69 -5.46
N GLY A 69 21.06 -6.01 -5.81
CA GLY A 69 22.01 -5.04 -6.39
C GLY A 69 22.21 -3.83 -5.48
N GLY A 70 22.51 -4.07 -4.20
CA GLY A 70 22.75 -3.02 -3.18
C GLY A 70 21.49 -2.32 -2.64
N ASN A 71 20.33 -2.47 -3.29
CA ASN A 71 19.08 -1.82 -2.89
C ASN A 71 18.16 -2.75 -2.10
N TRP A 72 17.37 -2.19 -1.19
CA TRP A 72 16.36 -2.91 -0.41
C TRP A 72 14.98 -2.77 -1.05
N ILE A 73 14.62 -3.73 -1.90
CA ILE A 73 13.34 -3.72 -2.61
C ILE A 73 12.29 -4.53 -1.82
N CYS A 74 11.01 -4.22 -2.03
CA CYS A 74 9.93 -5.03 -1.50
C CYS A 74 9.78 -6.29 -2.36
N GLY A 75 9.75 -7.47 -1.74
CA GLY A 75 9.56 -8.78 -2.40
C GLY A 75 8.11 -9.16 -2.66
N ILE A 76 7.14 -8.38 -2.18
CA ILE A 76 5.69 -8.64 -2.36
C ILE A 76 5.00 -7.52 -3.15
N GLN A 77 5.67 -6.97 -4.16
CA GLN A 77 5.23 -5.79 -4.92
C GLN A 77 3.76 -5.84 -5.36
N ASP A 78 3.35 -6.97 -5.95
CA ASP A 78 2.02 -7.14 -6.54
C ASP A 78 0.88 -7.19 -5.52
N ILE A 79 1.21 -7.48 -4.25
CA ILE A 79 0.25 -7.64 -3.15
C ILE A 79 0.59 -6.72 -1.97
N LYS A 80 1.34 -5.64 -2.22
CA LYS A 80 1.64 -4.62 -1.21
C LYS A 80 0.36 -4.11 -0.54
N PRO A 81 0.37 -3.96 0.80
CA PRO A 81 -0.73 -3.29 1.50
C PRO A 81 -1.00 -1.89 0.94
N LEU A 82 -2.24 -1.43 1.07
CA LEU A 82 -2.68 -0.12 0.58
C LEU A 82 -1.84 1.01 1.19
N ALA A 83 -1.49 0.90 2.47
CA ALA A 83 -0.62 1.86 3.14
C ALA A 83 0.75 2.00 2.44
N CYS A 84 1.35 0.88 1.98
CA CYS A 84 2.59 0.93 1.20
C CYS A 84 2.38 1.53 -0.20
N ARG A 85 1.21 1.32 -0.81
CA ARG A 85 0.86 1.86 -2.12
C ARG A 85 0.51 3.35 -2.07
N LEU A 86 0.07 3.86 -0.93
CA LEU A 86 -0.26 5.27 -0.74
C LEU A 86 0.93 6.11 -0.28
N TRP A 87 1.97 5.51 0.30
CA TRP A 87 3.17 6.25 0.71
C TRP A 87 3.87 6.95 -0.47
N PRO A 88 4.26 8.24 -0.37
CA PRO A 88 4.19 9.15 0.79
C PRO A 88 2.98 10.10 0.80
N PHE A 89 1.96 9.83 0.00
CA PHE A 89 0.79 10.67 -0.12
C PHE A 89 -0.29 10.30 0.90
N VAL A 90 -1.00 11.31 1.39
CA VAL A 90 -2.19 11.16 2.22
C VAL A 90 -3.34 11.88 1.53
N VAL A 91 -4.42 11.15 1.28
CA VAL A 91 -5.60 11.65 0.56
C VAL A 91 -6.79 11.68 1.51
N TYR A 92 -7.43 12.84 1.62
CA TYR A 92 -8.66 13.01 2.38
C TYR A 92 -9.81 13.49 1.50
N LYS A 93 -11.05 13.11 1.85
CA LYS A 93 -12.28 13.60 1.21
C LYS A 93 -12.77 14.94 1.78
N ARG A 94 -12.17 15.37 2.89
CA ARG A 94 -12.49 16.59 3.64
C ARG A 94 -11.20 17.19 4.18
N PRO A 95 -11.11 18.50 4.38
CA PRO A 95 -9.90 19.12 4.89
C PRO A 95 -9.67 18.67 6.34
N LYS A 96 -8.52 18.04 6.60
CA LYS A 96 -8.16 17.54 7.94
C LYS A 96 -6.88 18.15 8.50
N LEU A 97 -6.03 18.70 7.64
CA LEU A 97 -4.77 19.33 8.01
C LEU A 97 -4.81 20.81 7.59
N GLY A 98 -3.81 21.58 8.03
CA GLY A 98 -3.66 22.98 7.61
C GLY A 98 -3.47 23.13 6.09
N TYR A 99 -3.52 24.37 5.60
CA TYR A 99 -3.33 24.69 4.18
C TYR A 99 -4.32 23.97 3.25
N SER A 100 -5.59 23.86 3.66
CA SER A 100 -6.60 23.11 2.91
C SER A 100 -6.86 23.64 1.50
N SER A 101 -6.75 24.95 1.26
CA SER A 101 -6.86 25.55 -0.07
C SER A 101 -5.75 25.10 -1.00
N GLU A 102 -4.52 25.00 -0.49
CA GLU A 102 -3.35 24.54 -1.23
C GLU A 102 -3.34 23.02 -1.44
N ALA A 103 -3.97 22.27 -0.52
CA ALA A 103 -4.09 20.83 -0.61
C ALA A 103 -5.25 20.36 -1.50
N GLU A 104 -6.16 21.25 -1.89
CA GLU A 104 -7.34 20.89 -2.68
C GLU A 104 -6.95 20.39 -4.07
N PHE A 105 -7.55 19.28 -4.49
CA PHE A 105 -7.33 18.67 -5.80
C PHE A 105 -8.66 18.15 -6.35
N GLU A 106 -9.04 18.57 -7.55
CA GLU A 106 -10.24 18.06 -8.23
C GLU A 106 -9.90 16.80 -9.03
N PHE A 107 -10.64 15.72 -8.78
CA PHE A 107 -10.51 14.48 -9.53
C PHE A 107 -11.89 13.87 -9.79
N LYS A 108 -12.24 13.71 -11.08
CA LYS A 108 -13.53 13.17 -11.55
C LYS A 108 -14.74 13.88 -10.93
N GLY A 109 -14.72 15.22 -10.92
CA GLY A 109 -15.80 16.06 -10.38
C GLY A 109 -15.96 15.97 -8.86
N ARG A 110 -14.96 15.46 -8.14
CA ARG A 110 -14.93 15.40 -6.67
C ARG A 110 -13.69 16.08 -6.14
N ARG A 111 -13.84 16.76 -5.00
CA ARG A 111 -12.73 17.40 -4.30
C ARG A 111 -12.05 16.43 -3.33
N TYR A 112 -10.73 16.45 -3.35
CA TYR A 112 -9.85 15.75 -2.42
C TYR A 112 -8.86 16.74 -1.82
N TYR A 113 -8.28 16.37 -0.68
CA TYR A 113 -7.24 17.13 -0.01
C TYR A 113 -6.01 16.24 0.07
N VAL A 114 -4.99 16.58 -0.72
CA VAL A 114 -3.80 15.75 -0.94
C VAL A 114 -2.60 16.40 -0.25
N TYR A 115 -1.96 15.60 0.58
CA TYR A 115 -0.76 15.97 1.31
C TYR A 115 0.37 14.98 1.02
N VAL A 116 1.61 15.43 1.18
CA VAL A 116 2.81 14.64 0.92
C VAL A 116 3.70 14.69 2.15
N ASP A 117 4.24 13.54 2.56
CA ASP A 117 5.31 13.51 3.55
C ASP A 117 6.66 13.89 2.90
N PRO A 118 7.24 15.05 3.28
CA PRO A 118 8.49 15.52 2.67
C PRO A 118 9.73 14.70 3.09
N GLU A 119 9.63 13.78 4.06
CA GLU A 119 10.75 12.90 4.44
C GLU A 119 11.05 11.85 3.38
N CYS A 120 10.12 11.61 2.45
CA CYS A 120 10.39 10.71 1.34
C CYS A 120 11.47 11.31 0.42
N ARG A 121 12.62 10.63 0.31
CA ARG A 121 13.74 11.02 -0.57
C ARG A 121 13.37 11.22 -2.04
N GLY A 122 12.20 10.75 -2.46
CA GLY A 122 11.67 10.92 -3.82
C GLY A 122 10.99 12.26 -4.06
N VAL A 123 10.67 13.02 -3.02
CA VAL A 123 10.00 14.33 -3.11
C VAL A 123 11.01 15.40 -3.51
N LYS A 124 10.65 16.21 -4.50
CA LYS A 124 11.32 17.48 -4.83
C LYS A 124 10.32 18.62 -4.64
N LEU A 125 10.70 19.63 -3.86
CA LEU A 125 9.85 20.80 -3.62
C LEU A 125 9.99 21.82 -4.75
N GLY A 126 8.91 22.54 -5.04
CA GLY A 126 8.84 23.54 -6.09
C GLY A 126 7.46 23.57 -6.77
N GLU A 127 7.39 24.22 -7.93
CA GLU A 127 6.16 24.34 -8.72
C GLU A 127 5.75 22.98 -9.32
N PRO A 128 4.50 22.52 -9.13
CA PRO A 128 4.05 21.21 -9.60
C PRO A 128 4.24 20.99 -11.10
N SER A 129 4.92 19.91 -11.45
CA SER A 129 5.07 19.46 -12.83
C SER A 129 3.78 18.81 -13.36
N ASP A 130 3.56 18.88 -14.67
CA ASP A 130 2.44 18.22 -15.34
C ASP A 130 2.39 16.72 -15.04
N HIS A 131 3.55 16.05 -14.97
CA HIS A 131 3.59 14.63 -14.63
C HIS A 131 3.02 14.34 -13.22
N LEU A 132 3.36 15.19 -12.24
CA LEU A 132 2.84 15.05 -10.89
C LEU A 132 1.31 15.24 -10.87
N VAL A 133 0.84 16.31 -11.51
CA VAL A 133 -0.57 16.72 -11.52
C VAL A 133 -1.45 15.76 -12.34
N GLU A 134 -0.99 15.34 -13.51
CA GLU A 134 -1.80 14.56 -14.45
C GLU A 134 -1.69 13.05 -14.25
N LYS A 135 -0.59 12.55 -13.68
CA LYS A 135 -0.33 11.10 -13.58
C LYS A 135 -0.21 10.61 -12.14
N VAL A 136 0.61 11.27 -11.32
CA VAL A 136 0.97 10.76 -9.99
C VAL A 136 -0.17 10.97 -9.00
N ILE A 137 -0.60 12.22 -8.77
CA ILE A 137 -1.67 12.53 -7.81
C ILE A 137 -2.98 11.80 -8.16
N PRO A 138 -3.46 11.80 -9.42
CA PRO A 138 -4.65 11.05 -9.81
C PRO A 138 -4.55 9.55 -9.53
N GLU A 139 -3.37 8.94 -9.67
CA GLU A 139 -3.17 7.54 -9.32
C GLU A 139 -3.31 7.29 -7.81
N PHE A 140 -2.73 8.15 -6.97
CA PHE A 140 -2.90 8.05 -5.51
C PHE A 140 -4.36 8.20 -5.08
N ILE A 141 -5.09 9.15 -5.66
CA ILE A 141 -6.53 9.29 -5.39
C ILE A 141 -7.29 8.04 -5.84
N ALA A 142 -7.01 7.53 -7.05
CA ALA A 142 -7.64 6.31 -7.57
C ALA A 142 -7.36 5.07 -6.71
N LEU A 143 -6.14 4.93 -6.18
CA LEU A 143 -5.79 3.87 -5.23
C LEU A 143 -6.56 4.02 -3.91
N SER A 144 -6.65 5.24 -3.37
CA SER A 144 -7.36 5.51 -2.11
C SER A 144 -8.86 5.23 -2.20
N GLU A 145 -9.46 5.46 -3.37
CA GLU A 145 -10.88 5.17 -3.64
C GLU A 145 -11.13 3.72 -4.06
N GLY A 146 -10.08 2.91 -4.28
CA GLY A 146 -10.21 1.55 -4.78
C GLY A 146 -10.60 1.45 -6.27
N TYR A 147 -10.58 2.55 -7.03
CA TYR A 147 -10.79 2.52 -8.48
C TYR A 147 -9.65 1.82 -9.23
N ARG A 148 -8.47 1.71 -8.59
CA ARG A 148 -7.29 1.06 -9.12
C ARG A 148 -6.62 0.27 -8.00
N LEU A 149 -6.06 -0.90 -8.35
CA LEU A 149 -5.32 -1.74 -7.40
C LEU A 149 -3.80 -1.72 -7.63
N ARG A 150 -3.35 -1.47 -8.87
CA ARG A 150 -1.92 -1.51 -9.26
C ARG A 150 -1.34 -0.11 -9.42
N GLN A 151 -0.09 0.06 -9.00
CA GLN A 151 0.68 1.29 -9.23
C GLN A 151 1.39 1.21 -10.59
N VAL A 152 1.22 2.23 -11.44
CA VAL A 152 1.90 2.34 -12.73
C VAL A 152 2.87 3.51 -12.70
N HIS A 153 2.41 4.68 -12.25
CA HIS A 153 3.19 5.92 -12.19
C HIS A 153 3.78 6.19 -10.80
N SER A 154 3.23 5.54 -9.77
CA SER A 154 3.59 5.73 -8.36
C SER A 154 4.48 4.62 -7.77
N THR A 155 5.13 3.84 -8.63
CA THR A 155 6.11 2.83 -8.23
C THR A 155 7.43 3.03 -8.95
N SER A 156 8.49 2.40 -8.46
CA SER A 156 9.82 2.55 -9.07
C SER A 156 9.90 1.77 -10.37
N GLN A 157 10.34 2.43 -11.45
CA GLN A 157 10.60 1.77 -12.73
C GLN A 157 11.69 0.69 -12.62
N LEU A 158 12.65 0.85 -11.70
CA LEU A 158 13.69 -0.16 -11.42
C LEU A 158 13.09 -1.50 -10.99
N VAL A 159 11.96 -1.47 -10.29
CA VAL A 159 11.23 -2.67 -9.88
C VAL A 159 10.47 -3.27 -11.06
N GLN A 160 9.84 -2.44 -11.89
CA GLN A 160 9.08 -2.89 -13.08
C GLN A 160 9.98 -3.55 -14.15
N LEU A 161 11.19 -3.01 -14.35
CA LEU A 161 12.17 -3.59 -15.27
C LEU A 161 12.71 -4.92 -14.75
N ARG A 162 12.92 -5.06 -13.43
CA ARG A 162 13.41 -6.29 -12.82
C ARG A 162 12.36 -7.39 -12.77
N SER A 163 11.09 -7.09 -12.50
CA SER A 163 10.01 -8.08 -12.63
C SER A 163 9.92 -8.64 -14.05
N SER A 164 10.25 -7.84 -15.06
CA SER A 164 10.28 -8.27 -16.47
C SER A 164 11.54 -9.08 -16.81
N ALA A 165 12.70 -8.74 -16.23
CA ALA A 165 13.97 -9.46 -16.44
C ALA A 165 14.08 -10.77 -15.62
N GLU A 166 13.52 -10.82 -14.41
CA GLU A 166 13.47 -12.02 -13.56
C GLU A 166 12.29 -12.93 -13.87
N ALA A 167 11.23 -12.44 -14.53
CA ALA A 167 10.18 -13.30 -15.09
C ALA A 167 10.72 -14.35 -16.08
N PHE A 168 11.94 -14.18 -16.58
CA PHE A 168 12.64 -15.18 -17.41
C PHE A 168 13.48 -16.19 -16.60
N LYS A 169 13.56 -16.07 -15.27
CA LYS A 169 14.38 -16.94 -14.40
C LYS A 169 13.66 -17.55 -13.19
N VAL A 170 12.37 -17.29 -13.01
CA VAL A 170 11.58 -18.07 -12.04
C VAL A 170 11.13 -19.35 -12.73
N GLN A 171 11.96 -20.40 -12.64
CA GLN A 171 11.41 -21.75 -12.71
C GLN A 171 10.40 -21.87 -11.55
N PRO A 172 9.15 -22.29 -11.81
CA PRO A 172 8.20 -22.49 -10.73
C PRO A 172 8.81 -23.48 -9.75
N LEU A 173 8.90 -23.10 -8.47
CA LEU A 173 9.00 -24.08 -7.41
C LEU A 173 7.83 -25.03 -7.65
N SER A 174 8.16 -26.27 -7.97
CA SER A 174 7.23 -27.29 -8.41
C SER A 174 5.96 -27.26 -7.55
N LEU A 175 4.80 -27.20 -8.20
CA LEU A 175 3.49 -27.46 -7.59
C LEU A 175 3.40 -28.83 -6.87
N ALA A 176 4.46 -29.65 -6.90
CA ALA A 176 4.55 -30.98 -6.32
C ALA A 176 4.71 -31.06 -4.79
N LEU A 177 4.71 -29.93 -4.06
CA LEU A 177 4.77 -29.93 -2.58
C LEU A 177 3.48 -29.49 -1.88
N LEU A 178 2.42 -29.19 -2.65
CA LEU A 178 1.07 -29.17 -2.08
C LEU A 178 0.60 -30.62 -1.95
N LYS A 179 0.62 -31.13 -0.72
CA LYS A 179 0.08 -32.44 -0.37
C LYS A 179 -1.35 -32.57 -0.93
N PRO A 180 -1.74 -33.70 -1.54
CA PRO A 180 -3.08 -33.88 -2.12
C PRO A 180 -4.23 -33.97 -1.09
N ASP A 181 -3.95 -33.94 0.22
CA ASP A 181 -4.89 -34.45 1.22
C ASP A 181 -5.74 -33.38 1.94
N LEU A 182 -6.13 -32.30 1.25
CA LEU A 182 -7.15 -31.36 1.77
C LEU A 182 -8.30 -31.10 0.78
N LEU A 183 -8.60 -32.11 -0.04
CA LEU A 183 -9.89 -32.26 -0.70
C LEU A 183 -10.80 -33.15 0.16
N SER A 184 -11.26 -32.60 1.29
CA SER A 184 -12.52 -33.04 1.91
C SER A 184 -13.52 -31.89 1.82
N LEU A 185 -14.33 -31.99 0.77
CA LEU A 185 -15.57 -31.27 0.56
C LEU A 185 -16.56 -31.55 1.70
N GLU A 186 -16.50 -30.84 2.82
CA GLU A 186 -17.61 -30.79 3.79
C GLU A 186 -17.62 -29.52 4.66
N LEU A 187 -17.54 -28.30 4.11
CA LEU A 187 -17.91 -27.08 4.88
C LEU A 187 -18.57 -25.99 4.02
N LEU A 188 -19.32 -26.37 2.98
CA LEU A 188 -20.04 -25.42 2.13
C LEU A 188 -21.43 -24.91 2.60
N PRO A 189 -22.05 -25.28 3.76
CA PRO A 189 -23.28 -24.60 4.17
C PRO A 189 -23.11 -23.46 5.19
N ALA A 190 -22.00 -23.32 5.92
CA ALA A 190 -21.94 -22.37 7.05
C ALA A 190 -21.70 -20.89 6.64
N ALA A 191 -21.15 -20.64 5.46
CA ALA A 191 -20.82 -19.27 5.01
C ALA A 191 -22.01 -18.51 4.38
N LEU A 192 -23.11 -19.20 4.06
CA LEU A 192 -24.29 -18.60 3.43
C LEU A 192 -25.33 -18.10 4.45
N GLU A 193 -25.35 -18.60 5.69
CA GLU A 193 -26.29 -18.14 6.73
C GLU A 193 -25.89 -16.80 7.39
N LEU A 194 -24.62 -16.40 7.32
CA LEU A 194 -24.17 -15.12 7.90
C LEU A 194 -24.57 -13.89 7.06
N ARG A 195 -25.08 -14.09 5.83
CA ARG A 195 -25.71 -13.02 5.03
C ARG A 195 -27.16 -12.72 5.42
N ALA A 196 -27.81 -13.57 6.21
CA ALA A 196 -29.23 -13.42 6.57
C ALA A 196 -29.48 -12.64 7.87
N ARG A 197 -28.45 -12.23 8.62
CA ARG A 197 -28.61 -11.64 9.96
C ARG A 197 -28.29 -10.14 10.09
N GLY A 198 -28.42 -9.35 9.03
CA GLY A 198 -28.73 -7.90 9.11
C GLY A 198 -28.04 -7.06 10.21
N LEU A 199 -26.74 -7.26 10.48
CA LEU A 199 -26.03 -6.49 11.49
C LEU A 199 -25.39 -5.25 10.86
N SER A 200 -26.14 -4.16 10.92
CA SER A 200 -25.67 -2.79 10.73
C SER A 200 -24.69 -2.44 11.87
N TYR A 201 -23.41 -2.29 11.56
CA TYR A 201 -22.47 -1.67 12.50
C TYR A 201 -22.57 -0.14 12.36
N ARG A 202 -23.23 0.48 13.35
CA ARG A 202 -23.13 1.92 13.62
C ARG A 202 -21.72 2.21 14.12
N LEU A 203 -21.05 3.17 13.47
CA LEU A 203 -19.87 3.82 14.03
C LEU A 203 -20.35 4.75 15.15
N SER A 204 -20.12 4.37 16.40
CA SER A 204 -20.27 5.30 17.53
C SER A 204 -19.10 6.26 17.53
N GLU A 205 -19.41 7.53 17.36
CA GLU A 205 -18.62 8.67 17.83
C GLU A 205 -18.34 8.50 19.33
N THR A 206 -17.12 8.79 19.77
CA THR A 206 -16.85 9.71 20.90
C THR A 206 -15.34 9.82 21.20
N MET A 207 -14.92 11.09 21.29
CA MET A 207 -13.89 11.71 22.15
C MET A 207 -12.43 11.27 22.07
#